data_AF-A0A9N8L2M6-F1
#
_entry.id   AF-A0A9N8L2M6-F1
#
_cell.length_a   1.000
_cell.length_b   1.000
_cell.length_c   1.000
_cell.angle_alpha   90.00
_cell.angle_beta   90.00
_cell.angle_gamma   90.00
#
_symmetry.space_group_name_H-M   'P 1'
#
loop_
_entity.id
_entity.type
_entity.pdbx_description
1 polymer ?
#
loop_
_entity_poly.entity_id
_entity_poly.type
_entity_poly.pdbx_seq_one_letter_code
_entity_poly.pdbx_strand_id
1 'polypeptide(L)'
;MEKNNRMHVFVLQVILAIFVTFVSKSLDLNEKHKWMLTIVRYILYILTIEGSKGLSVIAYNVLHKKRELDVKVLQNINMLQLVMYAFSVTVLIINKQKFFAEDFPLIFVACLIVKYPDLEKKPISPANYGVGMACSFYEGYLMHVIPSDGGSYGGFEQNVTCYEATHGVVVPVKKLFVVITKSLHSPPNLELFNKPQEDVVKLESCLTPIECAPSVDHVMFQSLEFVRKDVAGVKDRIYKNSVYKVRRPPAPPAPPGHSAPPAYLVAECATPLHTLHRVMDNRDLYEELSDVDKEDVAEDFCNTLTTILAKSSECRDKVVLVYYDDTNPESNLAQVLLDKIRELEPNFENLINAKK
;
A
#
# COMPACT_ATOMS: atom_id res chain seq x y z
N MET A 1 -11.44 -1.53 29.43
CA MET A 1 -10.34 -1.12 30.33
C MET A 1 -9.78 0.27 29.99
N GLU A 2 -9.76 0.68 28.71
CA GLU A 2 -9.28 2.00 28.25
C GLU A 2 -10.09 3.23 28.72
N LYS A 3 -11.39 3.07 28.95
CA LYS A 3 -12.29 4.18 29.32
C LYS A 3 -11.99 4.75 30.72
N ASN A 4 -11.44 3.93 31.63
CA ASN A 4 -11.07 4.35 32.99
C ASN A 4 -9.82 5.24 33.00
N ASN A 5 -8.85 5.00 32.11
CA ASN A 5 -7.61 5.80 32.04
C ASN A 5 -7.88 7.24 31.58
N ARG A 6 -8.81 7.46 30.65
CA ARG A 6 -9.16 8.82 30.20
C ARG A 6 -9.80 9.65 31.32
N MET A 7 -10.61 9.02 32.18
CA MET A 7 -11.24 9.70 33.31
C MET A 7 -10.20 10.13 34.35
N HIS A 8 -9.22 9.29 34.67
CA HIS A 8 -8.13 9.66 35.58
C HIS A 8 -7.27 10.81 35.06
N VAL A 9 -6.97 10.83 33.76
CA VAL A 9 -6.24 11.94 33.13
C VAL A 9 -7.04 13.24 33.22
N PHE A 10 -8.35 13.19 32.97
CA PHE A 10 -9.22 14.36 33.08
C PHE A 10 -9.32 14.89 34.51
N VAL A 11 -9.47 14.00 35.49
CA VAL A 11 -9.50 14.36 36.92
C VAL A 11 -8.17 15.00 37.33
N LEU A 12 -7.05 14.45 36.88
CA LEU A 12 -5.73 15.01 37.18
C LEU A 12 -5.53 16.39 36.53
N GLN A 13 -6.02 16.60 35.31
CA GLN A 13 -6.01 17.89 34.63
C GLN A 13 -6.90 18.93 35.34
N VAL A 14 -8.07 18.53 35.84
CA VAL A 14 -8.95 19.40 36.63
C VAL A 14 -8.30 19.76 37.98
N ILE A 15 -7.70 18.79 38.68
CA ILE A 15 -6.96 19.04 39.92
C ILE A 15 -5.79 19.99 39.65
N LEU A 16 -5.03 19.79 38.57
CA LEU A 16 -3.93 20.66 38.17
C LEU A 16 -4.42 22.09 37.87
N ALA A 17 -5.53 22.23 37.14
CA ALA A 17 -6.12 23.53 36.84
C ALA A 17 -6.61 24.26 38.11
N ILE A 18 -7.21 23.52 39.04
CA ILE A 18 -7.61 24.03 40.37
C ILE A 18 -6.37 24.46 41.17
N PHE A 19 -5.30 23.66 41.16
CA PHE A 19 -4.06 23.98 41.87
C PHE A 19 -3.39 25.22 41.29
N VAL A 20 -3.30 25.34 39.97
CA VAL A 20 -2.76 26.51 39.26
C VAL A 20 -3.58 27.76 39.55
N THR A 21 -4.92 27.66 39.59
CA THR A 21 -5.78 28.81 39.94
C THR A 21 -5.71 29.18 41.42
N PHE A 22 -5.51 28.23 42.32
CA PHE A 22 -5.34 28.49 43.75
C PHE A 22 -3.98 29.12 44.06
N VAL A 23 -2.90 28.62 43.44
CA VAL A 23 -1.56 29.22 43.51
C VAL A 23 -1.53 30.61 42.87
N SER A 24 -2.30 30.82 41.79
CA SER A 24 -2.46 32.13 41.14
C SER A 24 -3.12 33.18 42.04
N LYS A 25 -4.04 32.78 42.94
CA LYS A 25 -4.61 33.68 43.96
C LYS A 25 -3.62 34.08 45.07
N SER A 26 -2.55 33.31 45.26
CA SER A 26 -1.49 33.58 46.24
C SER A 26 -0.35 34.44 45.68
N LEU A 27 -0.32 34.66 44.36
CA LEU A 27 0.62 35.57 43.72
C LEU A 27 0.02 36.99 43.75
N ASP A 28 0.75 37.95 44.31
CA ASP A 28 0.31 39.34 44.38
C ASP A 28 0.10 39.89 42.96
N LEU A 29 -1.17 39.96 42.52
CA LEU A 29 -1.60 40.33 41.16
C LEU A 29 -1.51 41.84 40.91
N ASN A 30 -0.53 42.53 41.46
CA ASN A 30 -0.35 43.98 41.26
C ASN A 30 0.25 44.31 39.87
N GLU A 31 0.78 43.31 39.14
CA GLU A 31 1.30 43.45 37.77
C GLU A 31 0.49 42.66 36.72
N LYS A 32 -0.86 42.76 36.74
CA LYS A 32 -1.75 42.04 35.79
C LYS A 32 -1.35 42.20 34.32
N HIS A 33 -0.89 43.40 33.96
CA HIS A 33 -0.48 43.72 32.59
C HIS A 33 0.76 42.93 32.16
N LYS A 34 1.77 42.82 33.03
CA LYS A 34 3.01 42.09 32.75
C LYS A 34 2.77 40.58 32.65
N TRP A 35 1.90 40.05 33.50
CA TRP A 35 1.45 38.66 33.42
C TRP A 35 0.71 38.36 32.12
N MET A 36 -0.21 39.23 31.70
CA MET A 36 -0.93 39.08 30.44
C MET A 36 0.04 39.05 29.24
N LEU A 37 1.00 39.99 29.18
CA LEU A 37 2.01 40.02 28.12
C LEU A 37 2.90 38.77 28.11
N THR A 38 3.22 38.24 29.29
CA THR A 38 4.00 37.00 29.46
C THR A 38 3.22 35.79 28.95
N ILE A 39 1.95 35.66 29.30
CA ILE A 39 1.07 34.57 28.81
C ILE A 39 0.94 34.62 27.30
N VAL A 40 0.65 35.79 26.73
CA VAL A 40 0.52 35.99 25.28
C VAL A 40 1.81 35.60 24.55
N ARG A 41 2.97 35.94 25.11
CA ARG A 41 4.27 35.56 24.56
C ARG A 41 4.48 34.04 24.58
N TYR A 42 4.12 33.35 25.65
CA TYR A 42 4.23 31.89 25.71
C TYR A 42 3.24 31.17 24.79
N ILE A 43 2.03 31.72 24.61
CA ILE A 43 1.10 31.22 23.58
C ILE A 43 1.73 31.33 22.19
N LEU A 44 2.36 32.48 21.89
CA LEU A 44 3.09 32.66 20.63
C LEU A 44 4.21 31.61 20.49
N TYR A 45 4.97 31.33 21.54
CA TYR A 45 6.05 30.33 21.50
C TYR A 45 5.56 28.94 21.19
N ILE A 46 4.51 28.49 21.88
CA ILE A 46 3.91 27.18 21.65
C ILE A 46 3.42 27.06 20.21
N LEU A 47 2.71 28.08 19.71
CA LEU A 47 2.19 28.08 18.34
C LEU A 47 3.32 28.15 17.28
N THR A 48 4.40 28.91 17.52
CA THR A 48 5.58 28.92 16.64
C THR A 48 6.26 27.55 16.62
N ILE A 49 6.41 26.89 17.78
CA ILE A 49 6.98 25.54 17.88
C ILE A 49 6.11 24.54 17.12
N GLU A 50 4.80 24.56 17.30
CA GLU A 50 3.88 23.68 16.58
C GLU A 50 3.89 23.93 15.06
N GLY A 51 3.83 25.19 14.64
CA GLY A 51 3.91 25.57 13.22
C GLY A 51 5.22 25.15 12.57
N SER A 52 6.34 25.26 13.28
CA SER A 52 7.65 24.85 12.78
C SER A 52 7.73 23.36 12.45
N LYS A 53 6.96 22.51 13.17
CA LYS A 53 6.89 21.07 12.89
C LYS A 53 6.17 20.78 11.58
N GLY A 54 4.99 21.37 11.40
CA GLY A 54 4.22 21.21 10.16
C GLY A 54 5.03 21.65 8.95
N LEU A 55 5.69 22.80 9.07
CA LEU A 55 6.62 23.31 8.06
C LEU A 55 7.80 22.37 7.80
N SER A 56 8.37 21.76 8.85
CA SER A 56 9.48 20.82 8.70
C SER A 56 9.07 19.54 7.97
N VAL A 57 7.86 19.02 8.21
CA VAL A 57 7.33 17.84 7.50
C VAL A 57 7.05 18.17 6.03
N ILE A 58 6.44 19.32 5.75
CA ILE A 58 6.22 19.80 4.38
C ILE A 58 7.57 19.96 3.66
N ALA A 59 8.54 20.60 4.31
CA ALA A 59 9.87 20.80 3.75
C ALA A 59 10.57 19.47 3.47
N TYR A 60 10.51 18.49 4.39
CA TYR A 60 11.06 17.15 4.17
C TYR A 60 10.42 16.45 2.98
N ASN A 61 9.08 16.49 2.88
CA ASN A 61 8.35 15.87 1.78
C ASN A 61 8.67 16.51 0.42
N VAL A 62 8.74 17.84 0.35
CA VAL A 62 9.10 18.57 -0.88
C VAL A 62 10.55 18.27 -1.28
N LEU A 63 11.48 18.33 -0.31
CA LEU A 63 12.91 18.17 -0.57
C LEU A 63 13.26 16.73 -0.96
N HIS A 64 12.68 15.75 -0.29
CA HIS A 64 13.11 14.35 -0.39
C HIS A 64 12.19 13.48 -1.28
N LYS A 65 10.89 13.78 -1.36
CA LYS A 65 9.93 13.03 -2.19
C LYS A 65 9.59 13.72 -3.53
N LYS A 66 10.14 14.91 -3.83
CA LYS A 66 9.82 15.71 -5.04
C LYS A 66 8.31 15.88 -5.30
N ARG A 67 7.50 15.88 -4.24
CA ARG A 67 6.04 16.03 -4.33
C ARG A 67 5.71 17.52 -4.49
N GLU A 68 4.73 17.87 -5.32
CA GLU A 68 4.20 19.23 -5.39
C GLU A 68 3.59 19.64 -4.04
N LEU A 69 3.60 20.94 -3.72
CA LEU A 69 3.05 21.48 -2.47
C LEU A 69 1.56 21.14 -2.37
N ASP A 70 1.23 20.13 -1.57
CA ASP A 70 -0.17 19.78 -1.31
C ASP A 70 -0.81 20.85 -0.42
N VAL A 71 -1.59 21.71 -1.07
CA VAL A 71 -2.33 22.82 -0.44
C VAL A 71 -3.32 22.31 0.61
N LYS A 72 -3.71 21.02 0.58
CA LYS A 72 -4.56 20.40 1.60
C LYS A 72 -3.89 20.30 2.97
N VAL A 73 -2.57 20.13 3.02
CA VAL A 73 -1.80 20.14 4.28
C VAL A 73 -1.88 21.52 4.94
N LEU A 74 -1.96 22.58 4.13
CA LEU A 74 -2.14 23.95 4.60
C LEU A 74 -3.59 24.22 5.07
N GLN A 75 -4.58 23.57 4.47
CA GLN A 75 -6.00 23.65 4.87
C GLN A 75 -6.27 22.96 6.22
N ASN A 76 -5.39 22.07 6.67
CA ASN A 76 -5.48 21.41 7.97
C ASN A 76 -4.93 22.25 9.12
N ILE A 77 -4.44 23.47 8.84
CA ILE A 77 -4.06 24.43 9.89
C ILE A 77 -5.33 24.92 10.56
N ASN A 78 -5.47 24.59 11.84
CA ASN A 78 -6.63 24.97 12.63
C ASN A 78 -6.78 26.51 12.61
N MET A 79 -7.87 27.00 12.02
CA MET A 79 -8.13 28.45 11.89
C MET A 79 -8.10 29.16 13.25
N LEU A 80 -8.49 28.47 14.32
CA LEU A 80 -8.39 28.99 15.69
C LEU A 80 -6.94 29.24 16.10
N GLN A 81 -6.01 28.34 15.77
CA GLN A 81 -4.58 28.53 16.07
C GLN A 81 -4.01 29.73 15.32
N LEU A 82 -4.43 29.93 14.06
CA LEU A 82 -3.98 31.06 13.24
C LEU A 82 -4.53 32.40 13.77
N VAL A 83 -5.79 32.43 14.18
CA VAL A 83 -6.40 33.59 14.85
C VAL A 83 -5.69 33.88 16.18
N MET A 84 -5.41 32.86 17.00
CA MET A 84 -4.69 33.01 18.26
C MET A 84 -3.25 33.49 18.05
N TYR A 85 -2.58 33.03 16.99
CA TYR A 85 -1.26 33.49 16.59
C TYR A 85 -1.29 34.98 16.21
N ALA A 86 -2.21 35.37 15.32
CA ALA A 86 -2.36 36.75 14.87
C ALA A 86 -2.75 37.70 16.02
N PHE A 87 -3.63 37.26 16.92
CA PHE A 87 -3.99 37.98 18.14
C PHE A 87 -2.76 38.20 19.03
N SER A 88 -1.97 37.14 19.27
CA SER A 88 -0.78 37.21 20.13
C SER A 88 0.28 38.16 19.57
N VAL A 89 0.51 38.11 18.25
CA VAL A 89 1.40 39.05 17.54
C VAL A 89 0.89 40.49 17.69
N THR A 90 -0.40 40.73 17.43
CA THR A 90 -1.01 42.06 17.50
C THR A 90 -0.88 42.68 18.90
N VAL A 91 -1.19 41.91 19.95
CA VAL A 91 -1.06 42.37 21.33
C VAL A 91 0.38 42.73 21.68
N LEU A 92 1.37 41.96 21.24
CA LEU A 92 2.79 42.26 21.51
C LEU A 92 3.26 43.51 20.75
N ILE A 93 2.82 43.72 19.50
CA ILE A 93 3.12 44.93 18.71
C ILE A 93 2.57 46.17 19.40
N ILE A 94 1.29 46.16 19.79
CA ILE A 94 0.62 47.32 20.43
C ILE A 94 1.36 47.73 21.70
N ASN A 95 1.87 46.76 22.46
CA ASN A 95 2.59 46.99 23.71
C ASN A 95 4.10 47.16 23.53
N LYS A 96 4.59 47.30 22.29
CA LYS A 96 6.01 47.47 21.91
C LYS A 96 6.93 46.42 22.54
N GLN A 97 6.44 45.20 22.69
CA GLN A 97 7.19 44.08 23.24
C GLN A 97 7.91 43.32 22.13
N LYS A 98 9.08 42.74 22.45
CA LYS A 98 9.72 41.77 21.55
C LYS A 98 8.86 40.51 21.45
N PHE A 99 8.77 39.94 20.24
CA PHE A 99 8.10 38.66 20.01
C PHE A 99 8.86 37.53 20.71
N PHE A 100 10.15 37.40 20.43
CA PHE A 100 11.04 36.40 20.99
C PHE A 100 12.00 37.07 21.97
N ALA A 101 11.91 36.66 23.23
CA ALA A 101 12.81 37.06 24.30
C ALA A 101 13.94 36.02 24.41
N GLU A 102 14.92 36.29 25.27
CA GLU A 102 16.15 35.50 25.39
C GLU A 102 15.90 34.06 25.87
N ASP A 103 14.74 33.80 26.47
CA ASP A 103 14.29 32.47 26.90
C ASP A 103 13.75 31.61 25.75
N PHE A 104 13.31 32.21 24.64
CA PHE A 104 12.71 31.46 23.53
C PHE A 104 13.62 30.37 22.95
N PRO A 105 14.90 30.62 22.61
CA PRO A 105 15.77 29.58 22.06
C PRO A 105 15.95 28.41 23.03
N LEU A 106 16.04 28.67 24.33
CA LEU A 106 16.16 27.64 25.36
C LEU A 106 14.89 26.79 25.45
N ILE A 107 13.71 27.43 25.41
CA ILE A 107 12.42 26.74 25.41
C ILE A 107 12.23 25.94 24.11
N PHE A 108 12.60 26.51 22.97
CA PHE A 108 12.53 25.85 21.67
C PHE A 108 13.40 24.59 21.66
N VAL A 109 14.66 24.70 22.09
CA VAL A 109 15.58 23.55 22.22
C VAL A 109 15.07 22.55 23.26
N ALA A 110 14.59 22.99 24.41
CA ALA A 110 14.01 22.10 25.42
C ALA A 110 12.79 21.35 24.89
N CYS A 111 11.91 22.01 24.13
CA CYS A 111 10.78 21.35 23.47
C CYS A 111 11.21 20.35 22.40
N LEU A 112 12.31 20.62 21.67
CA LEU A 112 12.88 19.66 20.73
C LEU A 112 13.46 18.45 21.48
N ILE A 113 14.21 18.66 22.55
CA ILE A 113 14.83 17.58 23.37
C ILE A 113 13.76 16.75 24.07
N VAL A 114 12.75 17.36 24.69
CA VAL A 114 11.65 16.64 25.37
C VAL A 114 10.85 15.79 24.38
N LYS A 115 10.75 16.23 23.12
CA LYS A 115 10.08 15.48 22.07
C LYS A 115 11.01 14.55 21.29
N TYR A 116 12.31 14.57 21.55
CA TYR A 116 13.29 13.68 20.93
C TYR A 116 13.07 12.19 21.31
N PRO A 117 12.74 11.84 22.57
CA PRO A 117 12.32 10.49 22.93
C PRO A 117 11.06 10.01 22.20
N ASP A 118 10.17 10.92 21.78
CA ASP A 118 8.99 10.58 20.96
C ASP A 118 9.36 10.36 19.48
N LEU A 119 10.53 10.86 19.04
CA LEU A 119 11.10 10.58 17.71
C LEU A 119 11.93 9.28 17.70
N GLU A 120 12.63 8.97 18.80
CA GLU A 120 13.47 7.76 18.94
C GLU A 120 12.72 6.51 19.41
N LYS A 121 11.62 6.67 20.15
CA LYS A 121 10.63 5.61 20.19
C LYS A 121 10.14 5.47 18.76
N LYS A 122 10.68 4.49 18.03
CA LYS A 122 9.93 3.82 16.97
C LYS A 122 8.56 3.65 17.60
N PRO A 123 7.52 4.38 17.16
CA PRO A 123 6.21 3.97 17.55
C PRO A 123 6.21 2.50 17.14
N ILE A 124 5.69 1.62 17.97
CA ILE A 124 5.02 0.47 17.38
C ILE A 124 3.88 1.16 16.62
N SER A 125 4.20 1.67 15.42
CA SER A 125 3.22 2.16 14.48
C SER A 125 2.32 0.96 14.38
N PRO A 126 1.03 1.06 14.74
CA PRO A 126 0.10 0.02 14.34
C PRO A 126 0.41 -0.23 12.87
N ALA A 127 0.65 -1.51 12.52
CA ALA A 127 1.13 -1.87 11.20
C ALA A 127 0.30 -1.10 10.18
N ASN A 128 0.96 -0.32 9.32
CA ASN A 128 0.23 0.47 8.34
C ASN A 128 -0.61 -0.50 7.49
N TYR A 129 -1.72 0.01 6.93
CA TYR A 129 -2.69 -0.84 6.26
C TYR A 129 -2.03 -1.69 5.15
N GLY A 130 -1.04 -1.12 4.44
CA GLY A 130 -0.23 -1.81 3.43
C GLY A 130 0.56 -3.01 3.95
N VAL A 131 1.23 -2.88 5.10
CA VAL A 131 1.95 -4.00 5.76
C VAL A 131 0.98 -5.12 6.11
N GLY A 132 -0.18 -4.79 6.70
CA GLY A 132 -1.20 -5.78 7.06
C GLY A 132 -1.70 -6.56 5.84
N MET A 133 -1.98 -5.86 4.74
CA MET A 133 -2.37 -6.47 3.47
C MET A 133 -1.29 -7.40 2.91
N ALA A 134 -0.02 -6.99 2.94
CA ALA A 134 1.09 -7.79 2.43
C ALA A 134 1.29 -9.07 3.25
N CYS A 135 1.27 -8.96 4.58
CA CYS A 135 1.35 -10.12 5.48
C CYS A 135 0.18 -11.08 5.27
N SER A 136 -1.04 -10.55 5.16
CA SER A 136 -2.24 -11.36 4.92
C SER A 136 -2.21 -12.09 3.57
N PHE A 137 -1.75 -11.42 2.51
CA PHE A 137 -1.61 -12.03 1.19
C PHE A 137 -0.52 -13.10 1.17
N TYR A 138 0.59 -12.87 1.86
CA TYR A 138 1.66 -13.84 1.96
C TYR A 138 1.23 -15.09 2.75
N GLU A 139 0.82 -14.92 4.01
CA GLU A 139 0.49 -16.04 4.90
C GLU A 139 -0.84 -16.71 4.54
N GLY A 140 -1.85 -15.93 4.16
CA GLY A 140 -3.20 -16.42 3.89
C GLY A 140 -3.41 -16.94 2.48
N TYR A 141 -2.43 -16.77 1.59
CA TYR A 141 -2.55 -17.18 0.19
C TYR A 141 -1.26 -17.72 -0.41
N LEU A 142 -0.19 -16.91 -0.54
CA LEU A 142 1.04 -17.36 -1.22
C LEU A 142 1.66 -18.59 -0.57
N MET A 143 1.66 -18.67 0.76
CA MET A 143 2.14 -19.84 1.51
C MET A 143 1.33 -21.12 1.27
N HIS A 144 0.12 -21.02 0.73
CA HIS A 144 -0.69 -22.19 0.39
C HIS A 144 -0.52 -22.64 -1.06
N VAL A 145 -0.18 -21.73 -1.97
CA VAL A 145 -0.16 -21.99 -3.42
C VAL A 145 1.26 -22.07 -4.02
N ILE A 146 2.29 -21.62 -3.30
CA ILE A 146 3.66 -21.59 -3.80
C ILE A 146 4.48 -22.81 -3.35
N PRO A 147 4.66 -23.08 -2.04
CA PRO A 147 5.50 -24.17 -1.58
C PRO A 147 4.86 -25.55 -1.76
N SER A 148 5.72 -26.57 -1.85
CA SER A 148 5.28 -27.96 -1.72
C SER A 148 4.89 -28.24 -0.26
N ASP A 149 3.91 -29.11 -0.06
CA ASP A 149 3.60 -29.63 1.29
C ASP A 149 4.37 -30.90 1.65
N GLY A 150 5.30 -31.35 0.80
CA GLY A 150 5.99 -32.62 0.98
C GLY A 150 5.10 -33.86 0.86
N GLY A 151 3.85 -33.69 0.42
CA GLY A 151 2.85 -34.75 0.29
C GLY A 151 2.14 -34.68 -1.06
N SER A 152 0.83 -34.43 -1.04
CA SER A 152 -0.01 -34.42 -2.24
C SER A 152 0.26 -33.26 -3.19
N TYR A 153 0.82 -32.16 -2.71
CA TYR A 153 1.11 -30.98 -3.52
C TYR A 153 2.61 -30.78 -3.71
N GLY A 154 3.06 -30.99 -4.94
CA GLY A 154 4.44 -30.85 -5.38
C GLY A 154 4.99 -29.41 -5.41
N GLY A 155 4.16 -28.41 -5.07
CA GLY A 155 4.50 -27.00 -5.20
C GLY A 155 4.13 -26.43 -6.57
N PHE A 156 4.25 -25.10 -6.67
CA PHE A 156 3.78 -24.35 -7.83
C PHE A 156 4.46 -24.74 -9.13
N GLU A 157 5.79 -24.85 -9.12
CA GLU A 157 6.57 -25.19 -10.30
C GLU A 157 6.19 -26.57 -10.86
N GLN A 158 6.02 -27.57 -9.99
CA GLN A 158 5.56 -28.89 -10.40
C GLN A 158 4.14 -28.84 -10.98
N ASN A 159 3.23 -28.05 -10.39
CA ASN A 159 1.88 -27.87 -10.93
C ASN A 159 1.91 -27.28 -12.36
N VAL A 160 2.78 -26.30 -12.59
CA VAL A 160 3.02 -25.73 -13.93
C VAL A 160 3.60 -26.78 -14.88
N THR A 161 4.56 -27.60 -14.45
CA THR A 161 5.13 -28.68 -15.27
C THR A 161 4.10 -29.76 -15.62
N CYS A 162 3.21 -30.11 -14.69
CA CYS A 162 2.08 -31.00 -14.98
C CYS A 162 1.18 -30.40 -16.07
N TYR A 163 0.86 -29.10 -15.98
CA TYR A 163 0.09 -28.40 -17.00
C TYR A 163 0.78 -28.43 -18.38
N GLU A 164 2.10 -28.17 -18.43
CA GLU A 164 2.91 -28.25 -19.65
C GLU A 164 2.90 -29.65 -20.28
N ALA A 165 2.91 -30.71 -19.47
CA ALA A 165 2.87 -32.09 -19.93
C ALA A 165 1.49 -32.45 -20.48
N THR A 166 0.42 -32.09 -19.77
CA THR A 166 -0.97 -32.39 -20.17
C THR A 166 -1.38 -31.66 -21.44
N HIS A 167 -0.97 -30.41 -21.61
CA HIS A 167 -1.41 -29.57 -22.74
C HIS A 167 -0.39 -29.51 -23.89
N GLY A 168 0.79 -30.10 -23.74
CA GLY A 168 1.84 -30.04 -24.76
C GLY A 168 2.38 -28.63 -25.02
N VAL A 169 2.38 -27.76 -24.01
CA VAL A 169 2.84 -26.36 -24.12
C VAL A 169 4.09 -26.08 -23.29
N VAL A 170 4.74 -24.94 -23.51
CA VAL A 170 5.85 -24.45 -22.68
C VAL A 170 5.42 -23.18 -21.96
N VAL A 171 5.63 -23.16 -20.64
CA VAL A 171 5.57 -21.99 -19.77
C VAL A 171 7.02 -21.60 -19.47
N PRO A 172 7.58 -20.59 -20.17
CA PRO A 172 9.02 -20.32 -20.11
C PRO A 172 9.49 -19.89 -18.72
N VAL A 173 8.64 -19.19 -17.98
CA VAL A 173 8.93 -18.75 -16.61
C VAL A 173 7.91 -19.38 -15.67
N LYS A 174 8.33 -20.40 -14.91
CA LYS A 174 7.49 -21.15 -13.96
C LYS A 174 7.33 -20.43 -12.62
N LYS A 175 7.00 -19.13 -12.67
CA LYS A 175 6.77 -18.26 -11.50
C LYS A 175 5.35 -17.70 -11.54
N LEU A 176 4.79 -17.36 -10.40
CA LEU A 176 3.51 -16.65 -10.34
C LEU A 176 3.73 -15.15 -10.60
N PHE A 177 3.12 -14.63 -11.67
CA PHE A 177 3.15 -13.20 -11.97
C PHE A 177 1.99 -12.51 -11.24
N VAL A 178 2.31 -11.65 -10.28
CA VAL A 178 1.34 -10.86 -9.53
C VAL A 178 1.33 -9.45 -10.10
N VAL A 179 0.25 -9.11 -10.81
CA VAL A 179 0.04 -7.82 -11.45
C VAL A 179 -0.43 -6.80 -10.41
N ILE A 180 0.25 -5.66 -10.37
CA ILE A 180 -0.01 -4.52 -9.49
C ILE A 180 -0.44 -3.35 -10.38
N THR A 181 -1.72 -3.01 -10.34
CA THR A 181 -2.29 -1.94 -11.17
C THR A 181 -2.18 -0.59 -10.48
N LYS A 182 -1.92 0.46 -11.25
CA LYS A 182 -1.81 1.82 -10.72
C LYS A 182 -3.14 2.35 -10.16
N SER A 183 -4.25 2.01 -10.80
CA SER A 183 -5.59 2.38 -10.31
C SER A 183 -6.04 1.55 -9.10
N LEU A 184 -5.30 0.49 -8.75
CA LEU A 184 -5.64 -0.56 -7.80
C LEU A 184 -6.80 -1.47 -8.24
N HIS A 185 -7.42 -1.18 -9.39
CA HIS A 185 -8.48 -1.99 -9.95
C HIS A 185 -7.94 -3.32 -10.48
N SER A 186 -8.68 -4.41 -10.24
CA SER A 186 -8.38 -5.73 -10.77
C SER A 186 -9.64 -6.30 -11.40
N PRO A 187 -9.67 -6.46 -12.73
CA PRO A 187 -10.83 -7.03 -13.40
C PRO A 187 -10.94 -8.53 -13.08
N PRO A 188 -12.14 -9.12 -13.24
CA PRO A 188 -12.35 -10.55 -13.01
C PRO A 188 -11.57 -11.45 -13.98
N ASN A 189 -11.17 -10.94 -15.15
CA ASN A 189 -10.29 -11.62 -16.10
C ASN A 189 -9.26 -10.61 -16.64
N LEU A 190 -7.98 -10.99 -16.66
CA LEU A 190 -6.90 -10.15 -17.22
C LEU A 190 -7.08 -9.85 -18.71
N GLU A 191 -7.85 -10.65 -19.45
CA GLU A 191 -8.22 -10.35 -20.84
C GLU A 191 -8.97 -9.03 -20.99
N LEU A 192 -9.64 -8.56 -19.94
CA LEU A 192 -10.34 -7.27 -19.96
C LEU A 192 -9.38 -6.08 -20.03
N PHE A 193 -8.07 -6.30 -19.83
CA PHE A 193 -7.04 -5.31 -20.14
C PHE A 193 -6.57 -5.31 -21.59
N ASN A 194 -7.01 -6.25 -22.42
CA ASN A 194 -6.66 -6.27 -23.83
C ASN A 194 -7.15 -5.01 -24.54
N LYS A 195 -6.31 -4.53 -25.46
CA LYS A 195 -6.70 -3.45 -26.35
C LYS A 195 -7.56 -3.99 -27.50
N PRO A 196 -8.51 -3.20 -28.03
CA PRO A 196 -9.43 -3.64 -29.08
C PRO A 196 -8.74 -3.88 -30.43
N GLN A 197 -7.59 -3.26 -30.70
CA GLN A 197 -6.82 -3.42 -31.93
C GLN A 197 -6.43 -4.89 -32.16
N GLU A 198 -6.43 -5.37 -33.41
CA GLU A 198 -6.14 -6.78 -33.73
C GLU A 198 -4.65 -7.07 -33.91
N ASP A 199 -3.85 -6.05 -34.23
CA ASP A 199 -2.43 -6.15 -34.56
C ASP A 199 -1.50 -5.95 -33.35
N VAL A 200 -2.03 -6.06 -32.13
CA VAL A 200 -1.28 -5.92 -30.89
C VAL A 200 -1.18 -7.24 -30.12
N VAL A 201 -0.24 -7.30 -29.19
CA VAL A 201 -0.11 -8.44 -28.27
C VAL A 201 -1.35 -8.51 -27.36
N LYS A 202 -1.93 -9.71 -27.22
CA LYS A 202 -3.16 -9.97 -26.44
C LYS A 202 -2.97 -11.11 -25.46
N LEU A 203 -3.63 -11.04 -24.31
CA LEU A 203 -3.79 -12.14 -23.37
C LEU A 203 -5.02 -12.96 -23.71
N GLU A 204 -4.95 -14.26 -23.49
CA GLU A 204 -6.11 -15.15 -23.50
C GLU A 204 -6.01 -16.16 -22.37
N SER A 205 -7.10 -16.31 -21.63
CA SER A 205 -7.18 -17.25 -20.53
C SER A 205 -7.28 -18.67 -21.06
N CYS A 206 -6.50 -19.58 -20.47
CA CYS A 206 -6.50 -21.00 -20.81
C CYS A 206 -7.38 -21.79 -19.83
N LEU A 207 -8.61 -21.33 -19.64
CA LEU A 207 -9.59 -21.97 -18.78
C LEU A 207 -10.33 -23.09 -19.53
N THR A 208 -10.39 -24.26 -18.92
CA THR A 208 -11.18 -25.39 -19.38
C THR A 208 -12.34 -25.63 -18.42
N PRO A 209 -13.55 -25.92 -18.94
CA PRO A 209 -14.66 -26.36 -18.10
C PRO A 209 -14.33 -27.74 -17.52
N ILE A 210 -14.57 -27.90 -16.22
CA ILE A 210 -14.56 -29.18 -15.53
C ILE A 210 -16.00 -29.64 -15.41
N GLU A 211 -16.27 -30.86 -15.89
CA GLU A 211 -17.52 -31.57 -15.61
C GLU A 211 -17.49 -32.03 -14.14
N CYS A 212 -18.00 -31.19 -13.24
CA CYS A 212 -18.09 -31.50 -11.81
C CYS A 212 -19.36 -32.30 -11.50
N ALA A 213 -19.33 -33.62 -11.72
CA ALA A 213 -20.38 -34.59 -11.34
C ALA A 213 -21.80 -34.32 -11.91
N PRO A 214 -22.60 -35.36 -12.23
CA PRO A 214 -23.88 -35.21 -12.93
C PRO A 214 -25.02 -34.54 -12.12
N SER A 215 -24.75 -33.97 -10.95
CA SER A 215 -25.77 -33.49 -10.01
C SER A 215 -25.71 -31.99 -9.67
N VAL A 216 -24.83 -31.21 -10.28
CA VAL A 216 -24.71 -29.77 -9.98
C VAL A 216 -24.65 -28.96 -11.28
N ASP A 217 -25.62 -28.07 -11.49
CA ASP A 217 -25.73 -27.15 -12.64
C ASP A 217 -24.61 -26.07 -12.69
N HIS A 218 -23.46 -26.31 -12.05
CA HIS A 218 -22.35 -25.38 -11.97
C HIS A 218 -21.13 -25.92 -12.71
N VAL A 219 -20.86 -25.35 -13.88
CA VAL A 219 -19.59 -25.56 -14.61
C VAL A 219 -18.49 -24.83 -13.85
N MET A 220 -17.51 -25.58 -13.33
CA MET A 220 -16.28 -25.00 -12.80
C MET A 220 -15.28 -24.81 -13.93
N PHE A 221 -14.49 -23.73 -13.87
CA PHE A 221 -13.36 -23.54 -14.78
C PHE A 221 -12.04 -23.74 -14.04
N GLN A 222 -11.07 -24.31 -14.75
CA GLN A 222 -9.72 -24.59 -14.24
C GLN A 222 -8.66 -24.34 -15.31
N SER A 223 -7.47 -23.97 -14.86
CA SER A 223 -6.28 -23.92 -15.72
C SER A 223 -5.18 -24.79 -15.12
N LEU A 224 -4.54 -24.36 -14.02
CA LEU A 224 -3.67 -25.25 -13.23
C LEU A 224 -4.46 -26.20 -12.34
N GLU A 225 -3.83 -27.30 -11.92
CA GLU A 225 -4.44 -28.23 -10.97
C GLU A 225 -4.80 -27.53 -9.65
N PHE A 226 -5.93 -27.89 -9.04
CA PHE A 226 -6.40 -27.28 -7.81
C PHE A 226 -5.48 -27.63 -6.64
N VAL A 227 -5.11 -26.61 -5.88
CA VAL A 227 -4.43 -26.82 -4.60
C VAL A 227 -5.50 -26.90 -3.52
N ARG A 228 -5.53 -28.04 -2.82
CA ARG A 228 -6.50 -28.31 -1.76
C ARG A 228 -5.80 -28.24 -0.40
N LYS A 229 -6.35 -27.45 0.53
CA LYS A 229 -5.80 -27.31 1.89
C LYS A 229 -6.91 -27.20 2.93
N ASP A 230 -6.64 -27.72 4.12
CA ASP A 230 -7.46 -27.43 5.30
C ASP A 230 -6.92 -26.17 5.97
N VAL A 231 -7.74 -25.11 6.09
CA VAL A 231 -7.30 -23.82 6.64
C VAL A 231 -8.36 -23.25 7.55
N ALA A 232 -7.98 -22.87 8.77
CA ALA A 232 -8.85 -22.19 9.73
C ALA A 232 -10.22 -22.88 9.96
N GLY A 233 -10.24 -24.22 10.00
CA GLY A 233 -11.45 -25.01 10.17
C GLY A 233 -12.27 -25.25 8.88
N VAL A 234 -11.88 -24.65 7.76
CA VAL A 234 -12.44 -24.94 6.44
C VAL A 234 -11.72 -26.16 5.88
N LYS A 235 -12.48 -27.23 5.60
CA LYS A 235 -11.98 -28.44 4.94
C LYS A 235 -11.97 -28.29 3.43
N ASP A 236 -10.97 -28.88 2.79
CA ASP A 236 -10.83 -28.92 1.33
C ASP A 236 -10.97 -27.53 0.65
N ARG A 237 -10.31 -26.52 1.22
CA ARG A 237 -10.28 -25.19 0.61
C ARG A 237 -9.50 -25.26 -0.70
N ILE A 238 -10.15 -24.82 -1.77
CA ILE A 238 -9.60 -24.86 -3.13
C ILE A 238 -8.95 -23.52 -3.48
N TYR A 239 -7.68 -23.57 -3.87
CA TYR A 239 -6.96 -22.45 -4.48
C TYR A 239 -6.75 -22.73 -5.97
N LYS A 240 -6.86 -21.68 -6.79
CA LYS A 240 -6.81 -21.75 -8.25
C LYS A 240 -5.86 -20.69 -8.78
N ASN A 241 -5.07 -21.04 -9.77
CA ASN A 241 -4.31 -20.09 -10.57
C ASN A 241 -4.62 -20.32 -12.06
N SER A 242 -4.61 -19.23 -12.82
CA SER A 242 -4.96 -19.22 -14.23
C SER A 242 -3.72 -19.13 -15.10
N VAL A 243 -3.58 -20.04 -16.06
CA VAL A 243 -2.60 -19.91 -17.14
C VAL A 243 -3.20 -18.98 -18.19
N TYR A 244 -2.37 -18.05 -18.65
CA TYR A 244 -2.65 -17.17 -19.76
C TYR A 244 -1.67 -17.45 -20.89
N LYS A 245 -2.17 -17.37 -22.12
CA LYS A 245 -1.32 -17.33 -23.31
C LYS A 245 -1.27 -15.92 -23.85
N VAL A 246 -0.07 -15.48 -24.16
CA VAL A 246 0.24 -14.18 -24.77
C VAL A 246 0.33 -14.39 -26.27
N ARG A 247 -0.72 -14.00 -27.00
CA ARG A 247 -0.74 -14.02 -28.46
C ARG A 247 0.03 -12.84 -29.01
N ARG A 248 0.84 -13.13 -30.02
CA ARG A 248 1.71 -12.16 -30.67
C ARG A 248 1.29 -11.98 -32.12
N PRO A 249 1.25 -10.74 -32.63
CA PRO A 249 0.99 -10.52 -34.04
C PRO A 249 2.08 -11.21 -34.89
N PRO A 250 1.77 -11.58 -36.15
CA PRO A 250 2.75 -12.15 -37.06
C PRO A 250 3.95 -11.21 -37.24
N ALA A 251 5.18 -11.74 -37.20
CA ALA A 251 6.35 -10.96 -37.59
C ALA A 251 6.39 -10.80 -39.13
N PRO A 252 6.48 -9.59 -39.70
CA PRO A 252 6.68 -9.43 -41.14
C PRO A 252 8.01 -10.08 -41.57
N PRO A 253 8.09 -10.80 -42.71
CA PRO A 253 7.07 -11.07 -43.72
C PRO A 253 6.42 -12.46 -43.52
N ALA A 254 5.68 -12.67 -42.43
CA ALA A 254 4.91 -13.92 -42.26
C ALA A 254 3.70 -13.95 -43.20
N PRO A 255 3.42 -15.10 -43.85
CA PRO A 255 2.22 -15.26 -44.67
C PRO A 255 0.94 -15.07 -43.85
N PRO A 256 -0.17 -14.62 -44.47
CA PRO A 256 -1.45 -14.47 -43.81
C PRO A 256 -1.88 -15.77 -43.11
N GLY A 257 -2.31 -15.67 -41.85
CA GLY A 257 -2.74 -16.82 -41.04
C GLY A 257 -1.64 -17.49 -40.21
N HIS A 258 -0.38 -17.06 -40.29
CA HIS A 258 0.68 -17.52 -39.38
C HIS A 258 0.82 -16.59 -38.17
N SER A 259 0.37 -17.04 -37.00
CA SER A 259 0.69 -16.36 -35.73
C SER A 259 2.04 -16.84 -35.21
N ALA A 260 2.81 -15.93 -34.61
CA ALA A 260 3.99 -16.34 -33.85
C ALA A 260 3.54 -17.23 -32.68
N PRO A 261 4.31 -18.28 -32.32
CA PRO A 261 3.96 -19.15 -31.21
C PRO A 261 3.62 -18.36 -29.94
N PRO A 262 2.52 -18.62 -29.24
CA PRO A 262 2.20 -17.87 -28.04
C PRO A 262 3.19 -18.21 -26.91
N ALA A 263 3.45 -17.24 -26.03
CA ALA A 263 4.15 -17.49 -24.77
C ALA A 263 3.11 -17.74 -23.67
N TYR A 264 3.31 -18.73 -22.82
CA TYR A 264 2.41 -19.02 -21.70
C TYR A 264 3.01 -18.53 -20.38
N LEU A 265 2.16 -18.06 -19.47
CA LEU A 265 2.53 -17.72 -18.09
C LEU A 265 1.36 -17.97 -17.14
N VAL A 266 1.64 -17.97 -15.84
CA VAL A 266 0.62 -17.96 -14.79
C VAL A 266 0.58 -16.57 -14.20
N ALA A 267 -0.59 -15.93 -14.22
CA ALA A 267 -0.72 -14.54 -13.78
C ALA A 267 -2.05 -14.28 -13.07
N GLU A 268 -2.03 -13.33 -12.15
CA GLU A 268 -3.19 -12.82 -11.44
C GLU A 268 -2.92 -11.42 -10.90
N CYS A 269 -3.95 -10.66 -10.53
CA CYS A 269 -3.75 -9.40 -9.84
C CYS A 269 -3.53 -9.58 -8.33
N ALA A 270 -2.85 -8.62 -7.70
CA ALA A 270 -2.77 -8.51 -6.25
C ALA A 270 -4.14 -8.19 -5.65
N THR A 271 -4.90 -9.22 -5.28
CA THR A 271 -6.28 -9.08 -4.75
C THR A 271 -6.43 -8.15 -3.54
N PRO A 272 -5.46 -7.99 -2.61
CA PRO A 272 -5.58 -6.99 -1.54
C PRO A 272 -5.67 -5.55 -2.07
N LEU A 273 -5.00 -5.23 -3.17
CA LEU A 273 -5.09 -3.89 -3.77
C LEU A 273 -6.47 -3.65 -4.38
N HIS A 274 -7.12 -4.69 -4.92
CA HIS A 274 -8.52 -4.58 -5.33
C HIS A 274 -9.47 -4.37 -4.15
N THR A 275 -9.19 -5.00 -2.99
CA THR A 275 -9.93 -4.68 -1.76
C THR A 275 -9.75 -3.21 -1.39
N LEU A 276 -8.51 -2.69 -1.41
CA LEU A 276 -8.25 -1.27 -1.18
C LEU A 276 -9.01 -0.38 -2.18
N HIS A 277 -8.99 -0.69 -3.48
CA HIS A 277 -9.76 0.01 -4.51
C HIS A 277 -11.23 0.14 -4.12
N ARG A 278 -11.87 -0.97 -3.74
CA ARG A 278 -13.27 -0.96 -3.29
C ARG A 278 -13.49 -0.17 -2.00
N VAL A 279 -12.56 -0.20 -1.06
CA VAL A 279 -12.63 0.62 0.16
C VAL A 279 -12.57 2.10 -0.22
N MET A 280 -11.72 2.48 -1.18
CA MET A 280 -11.62 3.85 -1.66
C MET A 280 -12.88 4.33 -2.39
N ASP A 281 -13.54 3.46 -3.15
CA ASP A 281 -14.82 3.76 -3.80
C ASP A 281 -15.98 3.91 -2.81
N ASN A 282 -15.85 3.34 -1.61
CA ASN A 282 -16.87 3.35 -0.56
C ASN A 282 -16.38 4.05 0.71
N ARG A 283 -15.60 5.15 0.57
CA ARG A 283 -14.97 5.88 1.70
C ARG A 283 -15.96 6.30 2.78
N ASP A 284 -17.20 6.62 2.42
CA ASP A 284 -18.24 7.04 3.36
C ASP A 284 -18.61 5.94 4.38
N LEU A 285 -18.26 4.68 4.12
CA LEU A 285 -18.45 3.56 5.06
C LEU A 285 -17.28 3.40 6.04
N TYR A 286 -16.16 4.06 5.80
CA TYR A 286 -14.88 3.84 6.48
C TYR A 286 -14.26 5.18 6.87
N GLU A 287 -14.91 5.91 7.78
CA GLU A 287 -14.45 7.23 8.25
C GLU A 287 -13.00 7.18 8.78
N GLU A 288 -12.60 6.06 9.38
CA GLU A 288 -11.24 5.83 9.89
C GLU A 288 -10.17 5.76 8.80
N LEU A 289 -10.58 5.55 7.54
CA LEU A 289 -9.70 5.48 6.37
C LEU A 289 -9.84 6.70 5.45
N SER A 290 -10.56 7.74 5.87
CA SER A 290 -10.83 8.94 5.06
C SER A 290 -9.57 9.69 4.63
N ASP A 291 -8.57 9.76 5.52
CA ASP A 291 -7.28 10.44 5.29
C ASP A 291 -6.22 9.52 4.65
N VAL A 292 -6.57 8.28 4.30
CA VAL A 292 -5.62 7.34 3.72
C VAL A 292 -5.28 7.75 2.28
N ASP A 293 -3.99 7.94 2.06
CA ASP A 293 -3.37 8.05 0.75
C ASP A 293 -3.20 6.64 0.17
N LYS A 294 -3.88 6.37 -0.95
CA LYS A 294 -3.93 5.03 -1.54
C LYS A 294 -2.60 4.65 -2.19
N GLU A 295 -1.85 5.63 -2.69
CA GLU A 295 -0.53 5.43 -3.29
C GLU A 295 0.48 5.04 -2.20
N ASP A 296 0.49 5.73 -1.06
CA ASP A 296 1.35 5.39 0.09
C ASP A 296 1.04 3.96 0.59
N VAL A 297 -0.25 3.59 0.70
CA VAL A 297 -0.64 2.24 1.13
C VAL A 297 -0.24 1.16 0.11
N ALA A 298 -0.37 1.43 -1.18
CA ALA A 298 0.04 0.51 -2.23
C ALA A 298 1.56 0.35 -2.27
N GLU A 299 2.33 1.43 -2.08
CA GLU A 299 3.78 1.39 -1.94
C GLU A 299 4.21 0.55 -0.73
N ASP A 300 3.59 0.79 0.43
CA ASP A 300 3.83 0.01 1.65
C ASP A 300 3.54 -1.47 1.46
N PHE A 301 2.44 -1.82 0.77
CA PHE A 301 2.11 -3.20 0.41
C PHE A 301 3.22 -3.83 -0.44
N CYS A 302 3.65 -3.15 -1.51
CA CYS A 302 4.63 -3.67 -2.45
C CYS A 302 6.01 -3.85 -1.79
N ASN A 303 6.47 -2.86 -1.03
CA ASN A 303 7.74 -2.88 -0.33
C ASN A 303 7.77 -3.99 0.73
N THR A 304 6.68 -4.13 1.49
CA THR A 304 6.55 -5.16 2.50
C THR A 304 6.53 -6.55 1.88
N LEU A 305 5.70 -6.77 0.84
CA LEU A 305 5.61 -8.05 0.17
C LEU A 305 6.95 -8.46 -0.46
N THR A 306 7.62 -7.53 -1.13
CA THR A 306 8.97 -7.75 -1.69
C THR A 306 9.96 -8.18 -0.60
N THR A 307 9.93 -7.51 0.54
CA THR A 307 10.79 -7.84 1.69
C THR A 307 10.50 -9.22 2.25
N ILE A 308 9.22 -9.59 2.39
CA ILE A 308 8.80 -10.91 2.88
C ILE A 308 9.26 -12.00 1.90
N LEU A 309 8.99 -11.82 0.60
CA LEU A 309 9.37 -12.77 -0.44
C LEU A 309 10.90 -12.97 -0.50
N ALA A 310 11.68 -11.89 -0.37
CA ALA A 310 13.14 -11.98 -0.33
C ALA A 310 13.65 -12.76 0.89
N LYS A 311 12.94 -12.73 2.02
CA LYS A 311 13.34 -13.44 3.25
C LYS A 311 12.86 -14.89 3.30
N SER A 312 11.77 -15.22 2.63
CA SER A 312 11.17 -16.55 2.62
C SER A 312 11.97 -17.56 1.79
N SER A 313 12.54 -18.59 2.41
CA SER A 313 13.18 -19.69 1.66
C SER A 313 12.20 -20.46 0.77
N GLU A 314 10.91 -20.45 1.12
CA GLU A 314 9.88 -21.22 0.44
C GLU A 314 9.32 -20.51 -0.80
N CYS A 315 9.27 -19.18 -0.78
CA CYS A 315 8.67 -18.35 -1.82
C CYS A 315 9.67 -17.46 -2.58
N ARG A 316 10.92 -17.31 -2.11
CA ARG A 316 11.96 -16.55 -2.80
C ARG A 316 12.11 -17.06 -4.24
N ASP A 317 12.20 -16.12 -5.16
CA ASP A 317 12.36 -16.36 -6.60
C ASP A 317 11.22 -17.14 -7.28
N LYS A 318 10.07 -17.37 -6.62
CA LYS A 318 8.90 -18.07 -7.20
C LYS A 318 7.74 -17.15 -7.57
N VAL A 319 7.78 -15.90 -7.11
CA VAL A 319 6.76 -14.88 -7.37
C VAL A 319 7.42 -13.67 -8.02
N VAL A 320 6.77 -13.11 -9.04
CA VAL A 320 7.23 -11.92 -9.76
C VAL A 320 6.17 -10.84 -9.63
N LEU A 321 6.54 -9.71 -9.02
CA LEU A 321 5.67 -8.54 -8.97
C LEU A 321 5.80 -7.76 -10.28
N VAL A 322 4.68 -7.45 -10.94
CA VAL A 322 4.63 -6.72 -12.21
C VAL A 322 3.77 -5.48 -12.06
N TYR A 323 4.40 -4.31 -12.13
CA TYR A 323 3.69 -3.04 -12.12
C TYR A 323 3.11 -2.75 -13.50
N TYR A 324 1.83 -2.37 -13.54
CA TYR A 324 1.10 -2.03 -14.76
C TYR A 324 0.34 -0.71 -14.57
N ASP A 325 0.68 0.29 -15.38
CA ASP A 325 -0.10 1.53 -15.45
C ASP A 325 -1.32 1.30 -16.34
N ASP A 326 -2.42 0.89 -15.72
CA ASP A 326 -3.71 0.66 -16.37
C ASP A 326 -4.48 1.97 -16.65
N THR A 327 -3.97 3.11 -16.18
CA THR A 327 -4.53 4.44 -16.46
C THR A 327 -3.94 5.06 -17.72
N ASN A 328 -2.79 4.55 -18.19
CA ASN A 328 -2.15 4.99 -19.42
C ASN A 328 -2.77 4.29 -20.64
N PRO A 329 -3.42 5.02 -21.58
CA PRO A 329 -4.04 4.41 -22.75
C PRO A 329 -3.05 3.70 -23.68
N GLU A 330 -1.78 4.10 -23.69
CA GLU A 330 -0.72 3.48 -24.50
C GLU A 330 -0.14 2.21 -23.87
N SER A 331 -0.39 1.98 -22.58
CA SER A 331 0.12 0.83 -21.85
C SER A 331 -0.68 -0.43 -22.19
N ASN A 332 0.00 -1.53 -22.52
CA ASN A 332 -0.61 -2.83 -22.83
C ASN A 332 -0.07 -3.91 -21.88
N LEU A 333 -0.93 -4.45 -21.00
CA LEU A 333 -0.53 -5.47 -20.03
C LEU A 333 0.09 -6.71 -20.70
N ALA A 334 -0.47 -7.16 -21.83
CA ALA A 334 0.02 -8.34 -22.53
C ALA A 334 1.48 -8.14 -23.00
N GLN A 335 1.79 -6.94 -23.47
CA GLN A 335 3.15 -6.54 -23.84
C GLN A 335 4.07 -6.46 -22.62
N VAL A 336 3.61 -5.84 -21.53
CA VAL A 336 4.38 -5.73 -20.27
C VAL A 336 4.76 -7.11 -19.73
N LEU A 337 3.82 -8.07 -19.73
CA LEU A 337 4.08 -9.44 -19.31
C LEU A 337 5.05 -10.17 -20.26
N LEU A 338 4.92 -9.97 -21.57
CA LEU A 338 5.85 -10.53 -22.56
C LEU A 338 7.27 -10.00 -22.37
N ASP A 339 7.41 -8.70 -22.13
CA ASP A 339 8.70 -8.07 -21.88
C ASP A 339 9.31 -8.59 -20.58
N LYS A 340 8.48 -8.83 -19.55
CA LYS A 340 8.93 -9.44 -18.30
C LYS A 340 9.37 -10.89 -18.47
N ILE A 341 8.69 -11.67 -19.32
CA ILE A 341 9.15 -13.01 -19.70
C ILE A 341 10.52 -12.93 -20.38
N ARG A 342 10.70 -12.00 -21.33
CA ARG A 342 11.97 -11.80 -22.05
C ARG A 342 13.12 -11.38 -21.12
N GLU A 343 12.83 -10.57 -20.11
CA GLU A 343 13.80 -10.17 -19.08
C GLU A 343 14.24 -11.37 -18.24
N LEU A 344 13.29 -12.21 -17.80
CA LEU A 344 13.55 -13.32 -16.89
C LEU A 344 14.09 -14.58 -17.60
N GLU A 345 13.70 -14.80 -18.85
CA GLU A 345 14.15 -15.91 -19.69
C GLU A 345 14.43 -15.42 -21.11
N PRO A 346 15.62 -14.85 -21.37
CA PRO A 346 15.97 -14.32 -22.70
C PRO A 346 15.90 -15.35 -23.84
N ASN A 347 16.02 -16.64 -23.53
CA ASN A 347 15.95 -17.72 -24.52
C ASN A 347 14.55 -18.32 -24.67
N PHE A 348 13.50 -17.68 -24.15
CA PHE A 348 12.15 -18.25 -24.13
C PHE A 348 11.63 -18.66 -25.52
N GLU A 349 12.00 -17.94 -26.58
CA GLU A 349 11.63 -18.27 -27.95
C GLU A 349 12.16 -19.65 -28.37
N ASN A 350 13.42 -19.95 -28.02
CA ASN A 350 14.04 -21.24 -28.32
C ASN A 350 13.34 -22.36 -27.55
N LEU A 351 12.96 -22.11 -26.29
CA LEU A 351 12.23 -23.07 -25.47
C LEU A 351 10.85 -23.40 -26.07
N ILE A 352 10.11 -22.38 -26.51
CA ILE A 352 8.80 -22.57 -27.16
C ILE A 352 8.95 -23.34 -28.47
N ASN A 353 9.98 -23.04 -29.26
CA ASN A 353 10.20 -23.70 -30.55
C ASN A 353 10.72 -25.14 -30.43
N ALA A 354 11.48 -25.47 -29.39
CA ALA A 354 12.06 -26.80 -29.20
C ALA A 354 11.02 -27.88 -28.81
N LYS A 355 9.81 -27.49 -28.41
CA LYS A 355 8.72 -28.41 -28.05
C LYS A 355 7.68 -28.60 -29.18
N LYS A 356 7.88 -27.97 -30.34
CA LYS A 356 7.22 -28.36 -31.59
C LYS A 356 7.91 -29.58 -32.18
#